data_AF-A0A075UWP8-F1
#
_entry.id   AF-A0A075UWP8-F1
#
_cell.length_a   1.000
_cell.length_b   1.000
_cell.length_c   1.000
_cell.angle_alpha   90.00
_cell.angle_beta   90.00
_cell.angle_gamma   90.00
#
_symmetry.space_group_name_H-M   'P 1'
#
loop_
_entity.id
_entity.type
_entity.pdbx_description
1 polymer ?
#
loop_
_entity_poly.entity_id
_entity_poly.type
_entity_poly.pdbx_seq_one_letter_code
_entity_poly.pdbx_strand_id
1 'polypeptide(L)'
;MTRFVTKLAAATAAVALASVPGLASAQTTQAVDEKTGPVSFANVASVRIGNPGSLITETQRSPLTPGQSKLSPDRTVVPRDDGEKNTFGDKWAVNLGRFGAQSPFPPGIASRDHNVLAALQQTTVPTAVAESNYALLDNGRGGAKPADNTVLVLEGAKSAVDCSSPSKATSSTSVGKIWVRDETGALKPSGASGVDVKGLKLGPPSVIKNENIGKDETTSDLTVSRVTAFDQLIRQDGWRNGDVTAVAGWKVDIVTHVRDDAGKDLREARTTLVLGGVSCSIPKNFVAKPAGGTGPGAAPEQPAVPGTVPAGGIPPQAADSTRTVVGLGLLGGGIVIGAAAMLLLRRRKPVPVREK
;
A
#
# COMPACT_ATOMS: atom_id res chain seq x y z
N MET A 1 -83.83 18.11 31.73
CA MET A 1 -82.59 17.82 32.46
C MET A 1 -81.61 18.94 32.11
N THR A 2 -81.48 20.00 32.93
CA THR A 2 -80.49 20.17 34.02
C THR A 2 -79.03 20.13 33.54
N ARG A 3 -78.16 21.14 33.79
CA ARG A 3 -78.31 22.52 34.32
C ARG A 3 -77.01 23.31 33.98
N PHE A 4 -77.05 24.65 34.04
CA PHE A 4 -75.88 25.55 33.89
C PHE A 4 -74.76 25.31 34.92
N VAL A 5 -73.48 25.48 34.52
CA VAL A 5 -72.39 26.24 35.21
C VAL A 5 -71.42 26.78 34.12
N THR A 6 -70.47 27.65 34.45
CA THR A 6 -70.55 29.12 34.26
C THR A 6 -69.24 29.81 34.74
N LYS A 7 -68.60 30.63 33.88
CA LYS A 7 -67.40 31.50 34.11
C LYS A 7 -66.05 30.75 34.26
N LEU A 8 -64.94 31.11 33.60
CA LEU A 8 -64.27 32.39 33.26
C LEU A 8 -63.25 32.84 34.33
N ALA A 9 -61.97 32.60 34.04
CA ALA A 9 -60.82 33.30 34.60
C ALA A 9 -59.63 33.19 33.62
N ALA A 10 -59.03 34.32 33.24
CA ALA A 10 -57.80 34.35 32.46
C ALA A 10 -56.58 34.38 33.40
N ALA A 11 -55.51 33.68 33.04
CA ALA A 11 -54.20 33.86 33.66
C ALA A 11 -53.10 33.72 32.60
N THR A 12 -52.33 34.79 32.44
CA THR A 12 -51.19 34.90 31.53
C THR A 12 -50.00 34.07 32.00
N ALA A 13 -49.37 33.33 31.08
CA ALA A 13 -47.98 32.89 31.21
C ALA A 13 -47.33 32.85 29.82
N ALA A 14 -46.76 33.98 29.39
CA ALA A 14 -45.87 34.00 28.24
C ALA A 14 -44.50 33.45 28.69
N VAL A 15 -44.13 32.26 28.21
CA VAL A 15 -42.74 31.77 28.31
C VAL A 15 -42.15 31.78 26.92
N ALA A 16 -41.46 32.87 26.60
CA ALA A 16 -40.53 32.90 25.49
C ALA A 16 -39.30 32.07 25.87
N LEU A 17 -39.20 30.85 25.34
CA LEU A 17 -37.91 30.16 25.21
C LEU A 17 -37.58 30.09 23.73
N ALA A 18 -36.50 30.76 23.37
CA ALA A 18 -36.11 30.99 21.99
C ALA A 18 -35.92 29.68 21.24
N SER A 19 -36.35 29.68 19.98
CA SER A 19 -35.88 28.76 18.96
C SER A 19 -34.36 28.88 18.83
N VAL A 20 -33.63 28.01 19.53
CA VAL A 20 -32.28 27.65 19.11
C VAL A 20 -32.47 26.44 18.20
N PRO A 21 -32.50 26.58 16.86
CA PRO A 21 -32.23 25.45 16.01
C PRO A 21 -30.82 25.00 16.39
N GLY A 22 -30.74 23.84 17.04
CA GLY A 22 -29.48 23.19 17.32
C GLY A 22 -28.84 22.86 15.99
N LEU A 23 -28.07 23.80 15.45
CA LEU A 23 -27.11 23.55 14.39
C LEU A 23 -26.16 22.51 14.98
N ALA A 24 -26.43 21.25 14.68
CA ALA A 24 -25.41 20.23 14.63
C ALA A 24 -24.40 20.77 13.62
N SER A 25 -23.39 21.48 14.13
CA SER A 25 -22.22 21.90 13.39
C SER A 25 -21.49 20.64 12.98
N ALA A 26 -21.96 20.02 11.88
CA ALA A 26 -21.17 19.14 11.07
C ALA A 26 -19.92 19.95 10.74
N GLN A 27 -18.84 19.67 11.47
CA GLN A 27 -17.57 20.34 11.28
C GLN A 27 -17.15 20.04 9.85
N THR A 28 -17.38 21.00 8.97
CA THR A 28 -16.95 20.95 7.58
C THR A 28 -15.45 21.08 7.59
N THR A 29 -14.78 19.97 7.89
CA THR A 29 -13.35 19.77 7.72
C THR A 29 -13.07 19.98 6.25
N GLN A 30 -12.73 21.23 5.90
CA GLN A 30 -12.55 21.65 4.53
C GLN A 30 -11.52 20.73 3.88
N ALA A 31 -12.01 19.95 2.91
CA ALA A 31 -11.21 18.98 2.19
C ALA A 31 -10.04 19.68 1.50
N VAL A 32 -8.89 19.01 1.45
CA VAL A 32 -7.73 19.52 0.73
C VAL A 32 -7.98 19.40 -0.76
N ASP A 33 -7.45 20.35 -1.54
CA ASP A 33 -7.61 20.31 -2.99
C ASP A 33 -6.98 19.03 -3.57
N GLU A 34 -7.75 18.32 -4.39
CA GLU A 34 -7.35 17.01 -4.90
C GLU A 34 -6.06 17.08 -5.74
N LYS A 35 -5.91 18.16 -6.54
CA LYS A 35 -4.85 18.32 -7.54
C LYS A 35 -3.58 18.94 -6.97
N THR A 36 -3.71 19.84 -5.99
CA THR A 36 -2.62 20.72 -5.51
C THR A 36 -2.35 20.62 -4.01
N GLY A 37 -3.30 20.08 -3.24
CA GLY A 37 -3.18 19.95 -1.78
C GLY A 37 -2.13 18.92 -1.34
N PRO A 38 -1.90 18.79 -0.02
CA PRO A 38 -1.13 17.69 0.55
C PRO A 38 -1.70 16.32 0.14
N VAL A 39 -0.82 15.35 -0.12
CA VAL A 39 -1.21 13.96 -0.42
C VAL A 39 -0.10 12.99 -0.01
N SER A 40 -0.45 11.77 0.37
CA SER A 40 0.49 10.65 0.47
C SER A 40 -0.02 9.41 -0.24
N PHE A 41 0.91 8.53 -0.58
CA PHE A 41 0.67 7.26 -1.26
C PHE A 41 1.48 6.13 -0.60
N ALA A 42 0.91 4.93 -0.56
CA ALA A 42 1.58 3.73 -0.07
C ALA A 42 1.24 2.52 -0.96
N ASN A 43 2.25 1.76 -1.35
CA ASN A 43 2.13 0.61 -2.23
C ASN A 43 2.92 -0.59 -1.68
N VAL A 44 2.35 -1.78 -1.81
CA VAL A 44 2.96 -3.05 -1.36
C VAL A 44 4.13 -3.45 -2.26
N ALA A 45 3.90 -3.55 -3.57
CA ALA A 45 4.94 -3.86 -4.54
C ALA A 45 4.60 -3.28 -5.92
N SER A 46 5.57 -2.64 -6.56
CA SER A 46 5.48 -2.23 -7.96
C SER A 46 6.61 -2.89 -8.76
N VAL A 47 6.40 -3.13 -10.05
CA VAL A 47 7.33 -3.93 -10.88
C VAL A 47 7.42 -3.39 -12.29
N ARG A 48 8.62 -3.40 -12.88
CA ARG A 48 8.89 -3.12 -14.28
C ARG A 48 9.72 -4.26 -14.85
N ILE A 49 9.20 -4.96 -15.87
CA ILE A 49 9.86 -6.07 -16.57
C ILE A 49 10.12 -5.62 -18.00
N GLY A 50 11.39 -5.36 -18.34
CA GLY A 50 11.76 -4.81 -19.65
C GLY A 50 11.04 -3.47 -19.93
N ASN A 51 10.58 -3.30 -21.17
CA ASN A 51 9.89 -2.10 -21.65
C ASN A 51 8.83 -2.54 -22.69
N PRO A 52 7.55 -2.14 -22.61
CA PRO A 52 6.92 -1.19 -21.67
C PRO A 52 6.26 -1.87 -20.44
N GLY A 53 6.51 -3.15 -20.19
CA GLY A 53 5.84 -3.92 -19.13
C GLY A 53 6.05 -3.36 -17.73
N SER A 54 5.01 -2.80 -17.12
CA SER A 54 5.04 -2.37 -15.72
C SER A 54 3.71 -2.63 -15.01
N LEU A 55 3.79 -3.10 -13.78
CA LEU A 55 2.70 -3.32 -12.85
C LEU A 55 2.85 -2.39 -11.65
N ILE A 56 1.76 -1.75 -11.24
CA ILE A 56 1.59 -1.19 -9.90
C ILE A 56 0.42 -1.93 -9.27
N THR A 57 0.62 -2.51 -8.09
CA THR A 57 -0.50 -3.11 -7.33
C THR A 57 -1.42 -2.03 -6.77
N GLU A 58 -2.45 -2.43 -6.04
CA GLU A 58 -3.32 -1.52 -5.29
C GLU A 58 -2.54 -0.51 -4.42
N THR A 59 -2.51 0.75 -4.86
CA THR A 59 -1.86 1.86 -4.16
C THR A 59 -2.88 2.58 -3.30
N GLN A 60 -2.61 2.64 -2.00
CA GLN A 60 -3.38 3.42 -1.05
C GLN A 60 -3.04 4.90 -1.23
N ARG A 61 -4.05 5.77 -1.23
CA ARG A 61 -3.89 7.23 -1.32
C ARG A 61 -4.56 7.86 -0.10
N SER A 62 -3.91 8.87 0.50
CA SER A 62 -4.52 9.61 1.61
C SER A 62 -5.88 10.20 1.21
N PRO A 63 -6.91 10.13 2.07
CA PRO A 63 -8.19 10.81 1.82
C PRO A 63 -8.03 12.34 1.72
N LEU A 64 -9.05 13.01 1.16
CA LEU A 64 -9.07 14.48 1.03
C LEU A 64 -9.46 15.19 2.35
N THR A 65 -9.98 14.46 3.32
CA THR A 65 -10.21 14.92 4.70
C THR A 65 -9.36 14.08 5.67
N PRO A 66 -9.12 14.53 6.91
CA PRO A 66 -8.32 13.77 7.87
C PRO A 66 -8.81 12.32 8.06
N GLY A 67 -7.89 11.36 7.96
CA GLY A 67 -8.20 9.93 7.94
C GLY A 67 -7.09 9.11 7.28
N GLN A 68 -7.34 7.82 7.07
CA GLN A 68 -6.39 6.89 6.46
C GLN A 68 -7.04 5.97 5.42
N SER A 69 -6.28 5.64 4.38
CA SER A 69 -6.54 4.57 3.43
C SER A 69 -5.51 3.47 3.71
N LYS A 70 -5.97 2.23 3.94
CA LYS A 70 -5.13 1.11 4.36
C LYS A 70 -5.46 -0.13 3.53
N LEU A 71 -4.42 -0.76 3.00
CA LEU A 71 -4.49 -1.99 2.22
C LEU A 71 -5.03 -3.13 3.10
N SER A 72 -5.98 -3.92 2.58
CA SER A 72 -6.52 -5.08 3.32
C SER A 72 -5.40 -6.07 3.67
N PRO A 73 -5.33 -6.58 4.93
CA PRO A 73 -4.35 -7.60 5.32
C PRO A 73 -4.44 -8.91 4.53
N ASP A 74 -5.56 -9.15 3.82
CA ASP A 74 -5.74 -10.29 2.92
C ASP A 74 -4.85 -10.21 1.66
N ARG A 75 -4.17 -9.08 1.42
CA ARG A 75 -3.27 -8.89 0.28
C ARG A 75 -1.89 -9.51 0.55
N THR A 76 -1.86 -10.85 0.54
CA THR A 76 -0.64 -11.62 0.90
C THR A 76 0.29 -11.95 -0.27
N VAL A 77 -0.10 -11.67 -1.52
CA VAL A 77 0.70 -12.01 -2.70
C VAL A 77 0.59 -10.97 -3.84
N VAL A 78 1.65 -10.89 -4.64
CA VAL A 78 1.74 -10.20 -5.92
C VAL A 78 2.43 -11.15 -6.91
N PRO A 79 1.81 -11.51 -8.05
CA PRO A 79 0.52 -11.08 -8.53
C PRO A 79 -0.62 -11.84 -7.84
N ARG A 80 -1.77 -11.20 -7.65
CA ARG A 80 -2.98 -11.81 -7.04
C ARG A 80 -3.95 -12.30 -8.09
N ASP A 81 -4.34 -11.44 -9.01
CA ASP A 81 -5.33 -11.69 -10.05
C ASP A 81 -4.70 -11.86 -11.43
N ASP A 82 -5.52 -12.21 -12.42
CA ASP A 82 -5.04 -12.52 -13.76
C ASP A 82 -4.58 -11.27 -14.54
N GLY A 83 -5.08 -10.07 -14.19
CA GLY A 83 -4.59 -8.81 -14.77
C GLY A 83 -3.15 -8.51 -14.32
N GLU A 84 -2.86 -8.73 -13.04
CA GLU A 84 -1.51 -8.65 -12.51
C GLU A 84 -0.60 -9.76 -13.08
N LYS A 85 -1.06 -11.02 -13.13
CA LYS A 85 -0.29 -12.15 -13.70
C LYS A 85 0.05 -11.94 -15.17
N ASN A 86 -0.86 -11.38 -15.97
CA ASN A 86 -0.61 -11.06 -17.37
C ASN A 86 0.51 -10.01 -17.56
N THR A 87 0.80 -9.21 -16.53
CA THR A 87 1.83 -8.16 -16.56
C THR A 87 3.14 -8.60 -15.90
N PHE A 88 3.06 -9.27 -14.75
CA PHE A 88 4.21 -9.70 -13.94
C PHE A 88 4.73 -11.08 -14.31
N GLY A 89 3.88 -11.92 -14.89
CA GLY A 89 4.18 -13.32 -15.18
C GLY A 89 3.77 -14.31 -14.11
N ASP A 90 4.04 -15.57 -14.41
CA ASP A 90 3.89 -16.75 -13.55
C ASP A 90 5.19 -17.17 -12.86
N LYS A 91 6.34 -16.75 -13.42
CA LYS A 91 7.67 -17.18 -12.97
C LYS A 91 8.01 -16.74 -11.56
N TRP A 92 7.69 -15.51 -11.19
CA TRP A 92 8.03 -14.99 -9.87
C TRP A 92 6.76 -14.76 -9.03
N ALA A 93 6.93 -14.56 -7.73
CA ALA A 93 5.89 -14.03 -6.84
C ALA A 93 6.53 -13.23 -5.70
N VAL A 94 5.90 -12.14 -5.28
CA VAL A 94 6.24 -11.43 -4.03
C VAL A 94 5.17 -11.75 -3.00
N ASN A 95 5.56 -12.52 -1.99
CA ASN A 95 4.72 -12.88 -0.86
C ASN A 95 4.96 -11.93 0.31
N LEU A 96 3.89 -11.59 1.02
CA LEU A 96 3.87 -10.68 2.16
C LEU A 96 2.72 -11.02 3.12
N GLY A 97 2.66 -10.41 4.30
CA GLY A 97 1.56 -10.66 5.23
C GLY A 97 1.60 -12.04 5.92
N ARG A 98 0.43 -12.51 6.38
CA ARG A 98 0.26 -13.73 7.17
C ARG A 98 0.00 -14.98 6.30
N PHE A 99 0.73 -16.04 6.58
CA PHE A 99 0.64 -17.37 5.99
C PHE A 99 0.44 -18.43 7.08
N GLY A 100 -0.17 -19.55 6.71
CA GLY A 100 -0.26 -20.74 7.57
C GLY A 100 0.98 -21.64 7.47
N ALA A 101 0.78 -22.96 7.58
CA ALA A 101 1.87 -23.95 7.58
C ALA A 101 2.78 -23.92 6.34
N GLN A 102 2.28 -23.45 5.19
CA GLN A 102 3.05 -23.27 3.94
C GLN A 102 3.60 -21.83 3.83
N SER A 103 4.42 -21.44 4.82
CA SER A 103 5.08 -20.12 4.82
C SER A 103 6.15 -20.04 3.71
N PRO A 104 6.25 -18.91 2.98
CA PRO A 104 7.37 -18.62 2.09
C PRO A 104 8.61 -18.17 2.88
N PHE A 105 8.44 -17.69 4.12
CA PHE A 105 9.53 -17.21 4.95
C PHE A 105 10.29 -18.39 5.57
N PRO A 106 11.64 -18.33 5.66
CA PRO A 106 12.45 -19.36 6.30
C PRO A 106 12.15 -19.49 7.81
N PRO A 107 12.53 -20.61 8.43
CA PRO A 107 12.37 -20.82 9.87
C PRO A 107 12.92 -19.66 10.71
N GLY A 108 12.16 -19.24 11.72
CA GLY A 108 12.50 -18.11 12.60
C GLY A 108 11.98 -16.74 12.13
N ILE A 109 11.64 -16.57 10.85
CA ILE A 109 10.98 -15.34 10.38
C ILE A 109 9.47 -15.47 10.57
N ALA A 110 8.91 -14.68 11.49
CA ALA A 110 7.49 -14.68 11.78
C ALA A 110 6.67 -14.24 10.54
N SER A 111 5.64 -15.00 10.19
CA SER A 111 4.63 -14.54 9.24
C SER A 111 3.62 -13.65 9.96
N ARG A 112 3.49 -12.40 9.52
CA ARG A 112 2.80 -11.31 10.23
C ARG A 112 2.03 -10.44 9.26
N ASP A 113 0.92 -9.86 9.69
CA ASP A 113 0.16 -8.91 8.86
C ASP A 113 1.04 -7.73 8.41
N HIS A 114 0.82 -7.28 7.18
CA HIS A 114 1.45 -6.05 6.69
C HIS A 114 0.70 -4.82 7.20
N ASN A 115 1.40 -3.70 7.30
CA ASN A 115 0.82 -2.39 7.58
C ASN A 115 1.20 -1.42 6.46
N VAL A 116 0.36 -1.35 5.43
CA VAL A 116 0.54 -0.47 4.26
C VAL A 116 -0.63 0.52 4.25
N LEU A 117 -0.34 1.79 4.53
CA LEU A 117 -1.35 2.85 4.63
C LEU A 117 -0.81 4.21 4.20
N ALA A 118 -1.72 5.04 3.69
CA ALA A 118 -1.52 6.45 3.41
C ALA A 118 -2.58 7.26 4.18
N ALA A 119 -2.13 8.26 4.94
CA ALA A 119 -2.97 9.03 5.84
C ALA A 119 -2.82 10.54 5.64
N LEU A 120 -3.92 11.26 5.87
CA LEU A 120 -3.94 12.70 6.07
C LEU A 120 -4.21 12.93 7.56
N GLN A 121 -3.27 13.54 8.28
CA GLN A 121 -3.45 13.85 9.69
C GLN A 121 -4.52 14.94 9.91
N GLN A 122 -4.99 15.12 11.15
CA GLN A 122 -5.88 16.24 11.53
C GLN A 122 -5.25 17.62 11.23
N THR A 123 -3.92 17.69 11.29
CA THR A 123 -3.08 18.82 10.90
C THR A 123 -2.97 19.01 9.38
N THR A 124 -3.65 18.19 8.57
CA THR A 124 -3.48 18.04 7.10
C THR A 124 -2.06 17.68 6.64
N VAL A 125 -1.19 17.24 7.55
CA VAL A 125 0.12 16.66 7.19
C VAL A 125 -0.11 15.30 6.52
N PRO A 126 0.40 15.07 5.30
CA PRO A 126 0.31 13.77 4.66
C PRO A 126 1.45 12.86 5.12
N THR A 127 1.11 11.64 5.52
CA THR A 127 2.07 10.60 5.94
C THR A 127 1.75 9.28 5.27
N ALA A 128 2.76 8.43 5.06
CA ALA A 128 2.56 7.08 4.57
C ALA A 128 3.54 6.11 5.22
N VAL A 129 3.10 4.87 5.41
CA VAL A 129 3.87 3.77 6.00
C VAL A 129 3.61 2.51 5.19
N ALA A 130 4.69 1.78 4.88
CA ALA A 130 4.64 0.41 4.41
C ALA A 130 5.57 -0.45 5.27
N GLU A 131 5.00 -1.36 6.05
CA GLU A 131 5.74 -2.29 6.90
C GLU A 131 5.29 -3.73 6.62
N SER A 132 6.23 -4.63 6.34
CA SER A 132 5.94 -6.05 6.13
C SER A 132 7.20 -6.90 6.33
N ASN A 133 7.05 -8.22 6.20
CA ASN A 133 8.11 -9.06 5.66
C ASN A 133 7.80 -9.28 4.17
N TYR A 134 8.81 -9.27 3.30
CA TYR A 134 8.65 -9.54 1.86
C TYR A 134 9.49 -10.74 1.49
N ALA A 135 8.94 -11.69 0.73
CA ALA A 135 9.67 -12.81 0.15
C ALA A 135 9.46 -12.84 -1.36
N LEU A 136 10.52 -12.73 -2.14
CA LEU A 136 10.51 -12.95 -3.59
C LEU A 136 10.78 -14.44 -3.85
N LEU A 137 9.89 -15.07 -4.60
CA LEU A 137 9.95 -16.47 -5.02
C LEU A 137 10.26 -16.55 -6.52
N ASP A 138 11.03 -17.57 -6.90
CA ASP A 138 11.13 -18.07 -8.27
C ASP A 138 10.43 -19.43 -8.37
N ASN A 139 9.21 -19.41 -8.89
CA ASN A 139 8.39 -20.60 -9.13
C ASN A 139 9.01 -21.52 -10.20
N GLY A 140 9.96 -21.01 -11.01
CA GLY A 140 10.73 -21.80 -11.96
C GLY A 140 11.64 -22.85 -11.31
N ARG A 141 11.98 -22.69 -10.02
CA ARG A 141 12.83 -23.61 -9.26
C ARG A 141 12.16 -24.94 -8.91
N GLY A 142 10.82 -25.01 -8.91
CA GLY A 142 10.08 -26.27 -8.71
C GLY A 142 10.23 -26.94 -7.33
N GLY A 143 10.66 -26.20 -6.31
CA GLY A 143 10.79 -26.70 -4.94
C GLY A 143 9.45 -27.08 -4.31
N ALA A 144 9.48 -28.07 -3.40
CA ALA A 144 8.29 -28.72 -2.86
C ALA A 144 7.49 -27.83 -1.88
N LYS A 145 8.15 -26.86 -1.23
CA LYS A 145 7.53 -25.87 -0.33
C LYS A 145 7.78 -24.44 -0.86
N PRO A 146 6.92 -23.45 -0.54
CA PRO A 146 7.14 -22.06 -0.96
C PRO A 146 8.50 -21.48 -0.52
N ALA A 147 8.99 -21.85 0.67
CA ALA A 147 10.31 -21.45 1.16
C ALA A 147 11.49 -22.01 0.34
N ASP A 148 11.32 -23.11 -0.41
CA ASP A 148 12.36 -23.69 -1.26
C ASP A 148 12.57 -22.85 -2.54
N ASN A 149 11.50 -22.16 -2.97
CA ASN A 149 11.47 -21.27 -4.13
C ASN A 149 11.86 -19.82 -3.79
N THR A 150 11.91 -19.47 -2.50
CA THR A 150 12.24 -18.11 -2.05
C THR A 150 13.70 -17.76 -2.33
N VAL A 151 13.96 -16.70 -3.09
CA VAL A 151 15.30 -16.24 -3.50
C VAL A 151 15.78 -14.99 -2.75
N LEU A 152 14.85 -14.17 -2.25
CA LEU A 152 15.16 -12.97 -1.46
C LEU A 152 14.11 -12.81 -0.35
N VAL A 153 14.52 -12.45 0.86
CA VAL A 153 13.63 -12.01 1.95
C VAL A 153 14.09 -10.69 2.53
N LEU A 154 13.17 -9.74 2.69
CA LEU A 154 13.35 -8.54 3.51
C LEU A 154 12.59 -8.74 4.84
N GLU A 155 13.32 -9.08 5.89
CA GLU A 155 12.81 -9.31 7.25
C GLU A 155 12.64 -7.98 7.97
N GLY A 156 11.43 -7.67 8.47
CA GLY A 156 11.21 -6.43 9.21
C GLY A 156 11.32 -5.16 8.36
N ALA A 157 11.04 -5.26 7.06
CA ALA A 157 11.12 -4.13 6.13
C ALA A 157 10.09 -3.06 6.48
N LYS A 158 10.56 -1.80 6.58
CA LYS A 158 9.73 -0.64 6.88
C LYS A 158 10.17 0.56 6.06
N SER A 159 9.20 1.22 5.46
CA SER A 159 9.35 2.50 4.77
C SER A 159 8.32 3.47 5.34
N ALA A 160 8.73 4.69 5.66
CA ALA A 160 7.81 5.72 6.15
C ALA A 160 8.24 7.11 5.69
N VAL A 161 7.25 7.98 5.48
CA VAL A 161 7.41 9.37 5.06
C VAL A 161 6.44 10.27 5.82
N ASP A 162 6.91 11.47 6.16
CA ASP A 162 6.13 12.53 6.80
C ASP A 162 6.52 13.88 6.19
N CYS A 163 5.52 14.62 5.71
CA CYS A 163 5.69 15.94 5.08
C CYS A 163 5.13 17.05 5.97
N SER A 164 5.60 17.15 7.22
CA SER A 164 5.16 18.14 8.22
C SER A 164 5.29 19.61 7.76
N SER A 165 6.32 19.94 6.99
CA SER A 165 6.47 21.25 6.34
C SER A 165 7.43 21.17 5.15
N PRO A 166 7.49 22.20 4.27
CA PRO A 166 8.44 22.26 3.16
C PRO A 166 9.92 22.09 3.56
N SER A 167 10.29 22.48 4.78
CA SER A 167 11.63 22.35 5.36
C SER A 167 11.79 21.15 6.31
N LYS A 168 10.73 20.35 6.49
CA LYS A 168 10.68 19.19 7.39
C LYS A 168 10.01 17.98 6.73
N ALA A 169 10.22 17.81 5.42
CA ALA A 169 9.88 16.58 4.74
C ALA A 169 10.92 15.50 5.10
N THR A 170 10.46 14.38 5.62
CA THR A 170 11.31 13.29 6.11
C THR A 170 10.95 11.97 5.46
N SER A 171 11.96 11.12 5.27
CA SER A 171 11.79 9.76 4.81
C SER A 171 12.69 8.81 5.60
N SER A 172 12.26 7.56 5.72
CA SER A 172 13.00 6.51 6.40
C SER A 172 12.77 5.17 5.70
N THR A 173 13.82 4.38 5.59
CA THR A 173 13.78 3.02 5.05
C THR A 173 14.70 2.14 5.90
N SER A 174 14.15 1.08 6.48
CA SER A 174 14.85 0.11 7.32
C SER A 174 14.41 -1.32 7.02
N VAL A 175 15.23 -2.25 7.46
CA VAL A 175 15.03 -3.70 7.41
C VAL A 175 15.81 -4.30 8.58
N GLY A 176 15.33 -5.37 9.19
CA GLY A 176 16.06 -6.10 10.22
C GLY A 176 17.20 -6.92 9.60
N LYS A 177 16.88 -7.71 8.57
CA LYS A 177 17.85 -8.46 7.76
C LYS A 177 17.35 -8.64 6.32
N ILE A 178 18.30 -8.65 5.40
CA ILE A 178 18.12 -9.12 4.03
C ILE A 178 18.66 -10.55 3.96
N TRP A 179 17.90 -11.46 3.37
CA TRP A 179 18.32 -12.83 3.12
C TRP A 179 18.32 -13.08 1.62
N VAL A 180 19.40 -13.64 1.06
CA VAL A 180 19.51 -13.95 -0.37
C VAL A 180 19.89 -15.42 -0.53
N ARG A 181 19.29 -16.09 -1.52
CA ARG A 181 19.68 -17.45 -1.87
C ARG A 181 20.91 -17.39 -2.75
N ASP A 182 21.99 -18.00 -2.30
CA ASP A 182 23.28 -18.01 -2.99
C ASP A 182 23.35 -19.06 -4.11
N GLU A 183 24.51 -19.12 -4.76
CA GLU A 183 24.86 -20.11 -5.79
C GLU A 183 24.77 -21.58 -5.32
N THR A 184 24.96 -21.83 -4.02
CA THR A 184 24.83 -23.18 -3.42
C THR A 184 23.37 -23.56 -3.21
N GLY A 185 22.44 -22.66 -3.49
CA GLY A 185 21.01 -22.82 -3.28
C GLY A 185 20.57 -22.61 -1.83
N ALA A 186 21.44 -22.12 -0.96
CA ALA A 186 21.15 -21.87 0.45
C ALA A 186 20.70 -20.41 0.67
N LEU A 187 19.60 -20.21 1.39
CA LEU A 187 19.11 -18.87 1.78
C LEU A 187 19.89 -18.37 2.99
N LYS A 188 20.73 -17.34 2.82
CA LYS A 188 21.66 -16.83 3.84
C LYS A 188 21.42 -15.34 4.14
N PRO A 189 21.65 -14.87 5.39
CA PRO A 189 21.52 -13.47 5.74
C PRO A 189 22.72 -12.65 5.23
N SER A 190 22.46 -11.47 4.67
CA SER A 190 23.44 -10.57 4.04
C SER A 190 23.58 -9.20 4.73
N GLY A 191 22.96 -8.99 5.89
CA GLY A 191 22.96 -7.71 6.62
C GLY A 191 21.72 -6.85 6.36
N ALA A 192 21.80 -5.54 6.60
CA ALA A 192 20.64 -4.61 6.58
C ALA A 192 20.87 -3.29 5.81
N SER A 193 22.05 -3.10 5.21
CA SER A 193 22.44 -1.91 4.45
C SER A 193 22.00 -1.93 2.98
N GLY A 194 21.61 -3.10 2.47
CA GLY A 194 21.51 -3.41 1.05
C GLY A 194 22.31 -4.68 0.75
N VAL A 195 22.25 -5.17 -0.48
CA VAL A 195 23.03 -6.34 -0.94
C VAL A 195 23.26 -6.24 -2.44
N ASP A 196 24.40 -6.73 -2.92
CA ASP A 196 24.69 -6.94 -4.34
C ASP A 196 25.28 -8.35 -4.47
N VAL A 197 24.59 -9.25 -5.17
CA VAL A 197 25.01 -10.66 -5.35
C VAL A 197 24.85 -11.03 -6.81
N LYS A 198 25.84 -11.76 -7.34
CA LYS A 198 25.96 -12.08 -8.76
C LYS A 198 25.85 -13.57 -9.02
N GLY A 199 25.54 -13.94 -10.27
CA GLY A 199 25.58 -15.34 -10.72
C GLY A 199 24.50 -16.26 -10.13
N LEU A 200 23.41 -15.71 -9.60
CA LEU A 200 22.36 -16.49 -8.93
C LEU A 200 21.62 -17.42 -9.90
N LYS A 201 21.28 -18.63 -9.43
CA LYS A 201 20.35 -19.54 -10.10
C LYS A 201 18.89 -19.08 -9.89
N LEU A 202 18.56 -17.96 -10.52
CA LEU A 202 17.26 -17.31 -10.60
C LEU A 202 16.87 -17.20 -12.08
N GLY A 203 15.75 -17.82 -12.44
CA GLY A 203 15.31 -17.93 -13.83
C GLY A 203 14.78 -16.61 -14.42
N PRO A 204 14.80 -16.47 -15.76
CA PRO A 204 14.35 -15.26 -16.45
C PRO A 204 12.85 -15.00 -16.22
N PRO A 205 12.41 -13.73 -16.33
CA PRO A 205 10.99 -13.38 -16.27
C PRO A 205 10.20 -14.02 -17.43
N SER A 206 8.93 -14.32 -17.21
CA SER A 206 8.07 -15.10 -18.12
C SER A 206 7.82 -14.48 -19.50
N VAL A 207 8.23 -13.23 -19.72
CA VAL A 207 8.17 -12.55 -21.02
C VAL A 207 9.18 -13.10 -22.02
N ILE A 208 10.24 -13.76 -21.54
CA ILE A 208 11.22 -14.44 -22.39
C ILE A 208 10.72 -15.87 -22.64
N LYS A 209 10.09 -16.05 -23.80
CA LYS A 209 9.54 -17.32 -24.29
C LYS A 209 10.19 -17.68 -25.61
N ASN A 210 10.19 -18.98 -25.94
CA ASN A 210 10.55 -19.52 -27.26
C ASN A 210 12.03 -19.42 -27.67
N GLU A 211 12.94 -19.31 -26.70
CA GLU A 211 14.39 -19.45 -26.89
C GLU A 211 14.83 -20.81 -26.31
N ASN A 212 15.87 -21.44 -26.89
CA ASN A 212 16.52 -22.63 -26.31
C ASN A 212 17.38 -22.20 -25.13
N ILE A 213 16.72 -21.81 -24.03
CA ILE A 213 17.38 -21.25 -22.84
C ILE A 213 18.04 -22.38 -22.05
N GLY A 214 19.38 -22.32 -21.97
CA GLY A 214 20.17 -23.13 -21.06
C GLY A 214 19.87 -22.68 -19.63
N LYS A 215 19.08 -23.47 -18.92
CA LYS A 215 18.67 -23.17 -17.54
C LYS A 215 19.86 -23.12 -16.58
N ASP A 216 20.83 -24.00 -16.82
CA ASP A 216 22.03 -24.10 -15.99
C ASP A 216 23.06 -23.02 -16.34
N GLU A 217 23.09 -22.54 -17.58
CA GLU A 217 23.96 -21.45 -18.04
C GLU A 217 23.41 -20.06 -17.73
N THR A 218 22.07 -19.92 -17.70
CA THR A 218 21.40 -18.66 -17.36
C THR A 218 21.58 -18.33 -15.88
N THR A 219 22.01 -17.11 -15.59
CA THR A 219 22.23 -16.61 -14.22
C THR A 219 21.63 -15.22 -14.05
N SER A 220 21.39 -14.80 -12.81
CA SER A 220 20.95 -13.43 -12.52
C SER A 220 21.80 -12.75 -11.47
N ASP A 221 22.07 -11.47 -11.67
CA ASP A 221 22.59 -10.58 -10.64
C ASP A 221 21.40 -9.90 -9.94
N LEU A 222 21.48 -9.75 -8.61
CA LEU A 222 20.43 -9.19 -7.76
C LEU A 222 21.03 -8.11 -6.85
N THR A 223 20.51 -6.89 -6.96
CA THR A 223 20.91 -5.74 -6.14
C THR A 223 19.71 -5.21 -5.36
N VAL A 224 19.81 -5.12 -4.03
CA VAL A 224 18.82 -4.48 -3.16
C VAL A 224 19.38 -3.17 -2.62
N SER A 225 18.65 -2.08 -2.84
CA SER A 225 18.99 -0.73 -2.43
C SER A 225 17.77 0.00 -1.84
N ARG A 226 17.99 1.14 -1.18
CA ARG A 226 16.90 2.00 -0.71
C ARG A 226 16.43 2.91 -1.84
N VAL A 227 15.12 3.16 -1.90
CA VAL A 227 14.54 4.23 -2.73
C VAL A 227 14.86 5.56 -2.06
N THR A 228 15.54 6.45 -2.78
CA THR A 228 15.98 7.77 -2.30
C THR A 228 15.46 8.93 -3.15
N ALA A 229 14.96 8.66 -4.36
CA ALA A 229 14.43 9.67 -5.28
C ALA A 229 13.10 9.22 -5.89
N PHE A 230 12.22 10.18 -6.17
CA PHE A 230 10.84 9.91 -6.61
C PHE A 230 10.77 9.22 -7.97
N ASP A 231 11.75 9.45 -8.82
CA ASP A 231 11.84 8.84 -10.15
C ASP A 231 12.09 7.32 -10.13
N GLN A 232 12.64 6.82 -9.02
CA GLN A 232 12.84 5.40 -8.76
C GLN A 232 11.54 4.64 -8.43
N LEU A 233 10.44 5.35 -8.14
CA LEU A 233 9.11 4.74 -8.02
C LEU A 233 8.58 4.36 -9.41
N ILE A 234 7.90 3.22 -9.49
CA ILE A 234 7.39 2.67 -10.75
C ILE A 234 5.98 3.22 -11.02
N ARG A 235 5.70 3.54 -12.30
CA ARG A 235 4.48 4.21 -12.78
C ARG A 235 4.20 5.53 -12.06
N GLN A 236 5.13 6.49 -12.20
CA GLN A 236 5.05 7.84 -11.62
C GLN A 236 3.74 8.57 -11.97
N ASP A 237 3.08 8.24 -13.07
CA ASP A 237 1.73 8.72 -13.42
C ASP A 237 0.65 8.34 -12.38
N GLY A 238 0.83 7.24 -11.66
CA GLY A 238 0.01 6.82 -10.53
C GLY A 238 0.39 7.45 -9.19
N TRP A 239 1.48 8.23 -9.11
CA TRP A 239 1.94 8.92 -7.91
C TRP A 239 1.91 10.43 -8.15
N ARG A 240 1.16 11.21 -7.36
CA ARG A 240 1.29 12.67 -7.46
C ARG A 240 2.55 13.15 -6.73
N ASN A 241 3.52 13.67 -7.47
CA ASN A 241 4.54 14.56 -6.91
C ASN A 241 3.97 15.95 -6.62
N GLY A 242 4.64 16.68 -5.74
CA GLY A 242 4.40 18.09 -5.47
C GLY A 242 5.72 18.85 -5.41
N ASP A 243 5.63 20.15 -5.12
CA ASP A 243 6.79 21.02 -5.00
C ASP A 243 7.85 20.51 -4.01
N VAL A 244 7.40 19.94 -2.90
CA VAL A 244 8.23 19.20 -1.94
C VAL A 244 7.66 17.80 -1.85
N THR A 245 8.51 16.81 -2.11
CA THR A 245 8.13 15.39 -2.14
C THR A 245 9.18 14.58 -1.37
N ALA A 246 8.74 13.76 -0.42
CA ALA A 246 9.58 12.75 0.25
C ALA A 246 9.17 11.35 -0.21
N VAL A 247 10.15 10.45 -0.34
CA VAL A 247 9.93 9.05 -0.73
C VAL A 247 10.76 8.08 0.10
N ALA A 248 10.25 6.86 0.25
CA ALA A 248 10.94 5.72 0.84
C ALA A 248 10.49 4.41 0.19
N GLY A 249 11.26 3.34 0.35
CA GLY A 249 11.01 2.05 -0.29
C GLY A 249 12.26 1.21 -0.41
N TRP A 250 12.09 -0.08 -0.72
CA TRP A 250 13.19 -0.98 -1.06
C TRP A 250 13.16 -1.29 -2.57
N LYS A 251 14.21 -0.91 -3.29
CA LYS A 251 14.37 -1.21 -4.71
C LYS A 251 15.16 -2.51 -4.88
N VAL A 252 14.63 -3.44 -5.66
CA VAL A 252 15.28 -4.71 -6.03
C VAL A 252 15.47 -4.69 -7.55
N ASP A 253 16.70 -4.57 -8.02
CA ASP A 253 17.03 -4.76 -9.43
C ASP A 253 17.51 -6.20 -9.63
N ILE A 254 17.04 -6.83 -10.70
CA ILE A 254 17.46 -8.16 -11.14
C ILE A 254 17.85 -8.06 -12.61
N VAL A 255 19.09 -8.45 -12.92
CA VAL A 255 19.62 -8.54 -14.28
C VAL A 255 19.88 -10.00 -14.59
N THR A 256 19.04 -10.62 -15.44
CA THR A 256 19.20 -12.01 -15.86
C THR A 256 19.99 -12.07 -17.16
N HIS A 257 21.14 -12.73 -17.13
CA HIS A 257 22.00 -13.05 -18.26
C HIS A 257 21.52 -14.34 -18.91
N VAL A 258 20.69 -14.23 -19.96
CA VAL A 258 20.05 -15.38 -20.61
C VAL A 258 21.01 -16.00 -21.62
N ARG A 259 21.25 -17.31 -21.48
CA ARG A 259 22.15 -18.11 -22.31
C ARG A 259 21.45 -19.31 -22.92
N ASP A 260 22.00 -19.86 -23.99
CA ASP A 260 21.61 -21.19 -24.51
C ASP A 260 22.35 -22.35 -23.81
N ASP A 261 21.96 -23.59 -24.13
CA ASP A 261 22.59 -24.81 -23.59
C ASP A 261 24.08 -24.96 -23.97
N ALA A 262 24.60 -24.15 -24.90
CA ALA A 262 26.02 -24.10 -25.26
C ALA A 262 26.77 -22.95 -24.57
N GLY A 263 26.12 -22.25 -23.63
CA GLY A 263 26.70 -21.14 -22.87
C GLY A 263 26.79 -19.82 -23.65
N LYS A 264 26.19 -19.72 -24.84
CA LYS A 264 26.22 -18.51 -25.65
C LYS A 264 25.22 -17.49 -25.11
N ASP A 265 25.66 -16.24 -24.97
CA ASP A 265 24.78 -15.13 -24.60
C ASP A 265 23.68 -14.89 -25.64
N LEU A 266 22.42 -14.89 -25.18
CA LEU A 266 21.24 -14.59 -25.99
C LEU A 266 20.77 -13.15 -25.77
N ARG A 267 20.62 -12.72 -24.51
CA ARG A 267 20.21 -11.36 -24.11
C ARG A 267 20.35 -11.13 -22.60
N GLU A 268 20.34 -9.86 -22.19
CA GLU A 268 19.99 -9.49 -20.81
C GLU A 268 18.47 -9.26 -20.66
N ALA A 269 17.92 -9.68 -19.53
CA ALA A 269 16.59 -9.31 -19.05
C ALA A 269 16.73 -8.42 -17.80
N ARG A 270 16.02 -7.30 -17.75
CA ARG A 270 16.05 -6.40 -16.59
C ARG A 270 14.68 -6.31 -15.95
N THR A 271 14.61 -6.61 -14.66
CA THR A 271 13.41 -6.43 -13.83
C THR A 271 13.75 -5.58 -12.62
N THR A 272 12.99 -4.52 -12.40
CA THR A 272 13.05 -3.71 -11.18
C THR A 272 11.76 -3.91 -10.39
N LEU A 273 11.87 -4.22 -9.11
CA LEU A 273 10.77 -4.20 -8.15
C LEU A 273 11.00 -3.05 -7.15
N VAL A 274 9.90 -2.43 -6.69
CA VAL A 274 9.89 -1.51 -5.55
C VAL A 274 8.95 -2.09 -4.51
N LEU A 275 9.49 -2.49 -3.37
CA LEU A 275 8.80 -3.12 -2.25
C LEU A 275 8.55 -2.08 -1.14
N GLY A 276 7.31 -1.98 -0.66
CA GLY A 276 6.93 -1.00 0.35
C GLY A 276 7.19 0.45 -0.06
N GLY A 277 6.91 0.79 -1.32
CA GLY A 277 7.07 2.15 -1.82
C GLY A 277 6.07 3.10 -1.14
N VAL A 278 6.55 4.24 -0.66
CA VAL A 278 5.71 5.30 -0.08
C VAL A 278 6.17 6.68 -0.55
N SER A 279 5.24 7.62 -0.67
CA SER A 279 5.54 9.03 -0.89
C SER A 279 4.60 9.95 -0.11
N CYS A 280 5.08 11.17 0.18
CA CYS A 280 4.22 12.29 0.54
C CYS A 280 4.66 13.53 -0.25
N SER A 281 3.68 14.36 -0.60
CA SER A 281 3.84 15.55 -1.43
C SER A 281 3.04 16.71 -0.87
N ILE A 282 3.66 17.90 -0.82
CA ILE A 282 3.06 19.16 -0.34
C ILE A 282 3.47 20.36 -1.23
N PRO A 283 2.65 21.43 -1.30
CA PRO A 283 3.03 22.67 -2.00
C PRO A 283 4.09 23.49 -1.23
N LYS A 284 4.83 24.39 -1.90
CA LYS A 284 5.91 25.19 -1.28
C LYS A 284 5.47 26.06 -0.10
N ASN A 285 4.21 26.48 -0.09
CA ASN A 285 3.62 27.32 0.94
C ASN A 285 2.75 26.52 1.94
N PHE A 286 2.92 25.19 2.00
CA PHE A 286 2.17 24.35 2.94
C PHE A 286 2.45 24.75 4.40
N VAL A 287 1.37 24.99 5.13
CA VAL A 287 1.36 25.19 6.58
C VAL A 287 0.38 24.18 7.17
N ALA A 288 0.87 23.33 8.07
CA ALA A 288 0.04 22.39 8.79
C ALA A 288 -1.03 23.12 9.62
N LYS A 289 -2.27 22.62 9.62
CA LYS A 289 -3.33 23.09 10.53
C LYS A 289 -2.92 22.80 11.99
N PRO A 290 -3.35 23.62 12.97
CA PRO A 290 -3.04 23.39 14.38
C PRO A 290 -3.45 21.99 14.84
N ALA A 291 -2.57 21.31 15.58
CA ALA A 291 -2.92 20.09 16.28
C ALA A 291 -3.84 20.44 17.46
N GLY A 292 -5.04 19.86 17.51
CA GLY A 292 -6.07 20.22 18.49
C GLY A 292 -7.14 21.16 17.93
N GLY A 293 -7.89 20.69 16.93
CA GLY A 293 -9.15 21.30 16.52
C GLY A 293 -10.28 21.03 17.53
N THR A 294 -10.07 21.42 18.78
CA THR A 294 -11.06 21.25 19.87
C THR A 294 -11.61 22.61 20.26
N GLY A 295 -12.94 22.76 20.19
CA GLY A 295 -13.62 23.72 21.05
C GLY A 295 -13.24 23.45 22.52
N PRO A 296 -13.37 24.44 23.42
CA PRO A 296 -12.79 24.36 24.76
C PRO A 296 -13.27 23.12 25.52
N GLY A 297 -12.37 22.15 25.78
CA GLY A 297 -12.66 21.02 26.67
C GLY A 297 -11.95 19.68 26.44
N ALA A 298 -11.32 19.41 25.29
CA ALA A 298 -10.72 18.09 25.03
C ALA A 298 -9.18 18.08 25.07
N ALA A 299 -8.63 17.24 25.95
CA ALA A 299 -7.19 17.05 26.16
C ALA A 299 -6.56 16.18 25.04
N PRO A 300 -5.25 16.32 24.76
CA PRO A 300 -4.59 15.57 23.69
C PRO A 300 -4.39 14.10 24.06
N GLU A 301 -4.89 13.21 23.20
CA GLU A 301 -4.66 11.77 23.31
C GLU A 301 -3.27 11.42 22.74
N GLN A 302 -2.34 11.06 23.62
CA GLN A 302 -0.96 10.73 23.25
C GLN A 302 -0.87 9.28 22.73
N PRO A 303 -0.13 8.99 21.64
CA PRO A 303 -0.02 7.62 21.12
C PRO A 303 0.58 6.65 22.15
N ALA A 304 -0.10 5.54 22.40
CA ALA A 304 0.36 4.51 23.33
C ALA A 304 1.64 3.83 22.78
N VAL A 305 2.77 4.10 23.43
CA VAL A 305 4.03 3.37 23.21
C VAL A 305 3.97 2.06 24.00
N PRO A 306 4.14 0.87 23.40
CA PRO A 306 4.15 -0.39 24.15
C PRO A 306 5.41 -0.51 25.02
N GLY A 307 5.28 -0.19 26.31
CA GLY A 307 6.29 -0.47 27.31
C GLY A 307 6.27 -1.95 27.72
N THR A 308 7.44 -2.59 27.75
CA THR A 308 7.59 -4.00 28.14
C THR A 308 7.49 -4.17 29.66
N VAL A 309 6.77 -5.20 30.13
CA VAL A 309 6.79 -5.65 31.55
C VAL A 309 6.85 -7.19 31.60
N PRO A 310 7.74 -7.80 32.41
CA PRO A 310 7.92 -9.26 32.42
C PRO A 310 7.11 -10.03 33.49
N ALA A 311 6.61 -11.20 33.06
CA ALA A 311 6.38 -12.47 33.78
C ALA A 311 5.53 -12.58 35.09
N GLY A 312 4.55 -13.50 35.03
CA GLY A 312 3.82 -14.10 36.17
C GLY A 312 2.31 -13.73 36.21
N GLY A 313 1.34 -14.64 36.35
CA GLY A 313 1.36 -16.11 36.27
C GLY A 313 -0.05 -16.71 36.54
N ILE A 314 -0.33 -17.90 35.96
CA ILE A 314 -1.48 -18.81 36.21
C ILE A 314 -2.87 -18.41 35.57
N PRO A 315 -3.62 -19.35 34.94
CA PRO A 315 -4.91 -19.12 34.22
C PRO A 315 -6.12 -19.81 34.92
N PRO A 316 -7.28 -20.07 34.26
CA PRO A 316 -8.17 -19.23 33.43
C PRO A 316 -9.62 -19.18 33.97
N GLN A 317 -10.48 -18.28 33.46
CA GLN A 317 -11.95 -18.45 33.50
C GLN A 317 -12.62 -18.03 32.19
N ALA A 318 -13.78 -18.63 31.90
CA ALA A 318 -14.42 -18.65 30.59
C ALA A 318 -15.76 -17.89 30.55
N ALA A 319 -16.18 -17.51 29.34
CA ALA A 319 -17.52 -17.01 28.96
C ALA A 319 -17.95 -15.66 29.63
N ASP A 320 -18.84 -14.85 29.07
CA ASP A 320 -19.75 -15.07 27.93
C ASP A 320 -20.15 -13.74 27.23
N SER A 321 -20.64 -13.87 26.00
CA SER A 321 -21.72 -13.09 25.37
C SER A 321 -21.63 -11.60 24.99
N THR A 322 -22.29 -11.33 23.86
CA THR A 322 -22.84 -10.05 23.37
C THR A 322 -21.88 -8.88 23.06
N ARG A 323 -21.47 -8.79 21.79
CA ARG A 323 -21.33 -7.50 21.09
C ARG A 323 -22.11 -7.48 19.78
N THR A 324 -23.06 -6.56 19.73
CA THR A 324 -23.95 -6.27 18.60
C THR A 324 -23.15 -5.79 17.38
N VAL A 325 -23.38 -6.42 16.23
CA VAL A 325 -22.81 -5.99 14.95
C VAL A 325 -23.61 -4.80 14.41
N VAL A 326 -23.00 -3.61 14.41
CA VAL A 326 -23.51 -2.43 13.70
C VAL A 326 -22.36 -1.89 12.85
N GLY A 327 -22.47 -2.03 11.54
CA GLY A 327 -21.37 -1.69 10.62
C GLY A 327 -21.58 -2.05 9.14
N LEU A 328 -22.84 -2.20 8.70
CA LEU A 328 -23.19 -2.32 7.29
C LEU A 328 -23.69 -0.97 6.78
N GLY A 329 -22.88 -0.29 5.97
CA GLY A 329 -23.26 0.97 5.32
C GLY A 329 -22.11 1.62 4.56
N LEU A 330 -22.33 1.84 3.24
CA LEU A 330 -21.45 2.51 2.26
C LEU A 330 -20.51 1.62 1.41
N LEU A 331 -21.08 0.59 0.79
CA LEU A 331 -20.58 0.05 -0.50
C LEU A 331 -21.71 0.13 -1.54
N GLY A 332 -21.63 1.09 -2.47
CA GLY A 332 -22.67 1.25 -3.50
C GLY A 332 -22.67 2.61 -4.19
N GLY A 333 -21.64 2.91 -5.01
CA GLY A 333 -21.58 4.21 -5.73
C GLY A 333 -20.62 4.31 -6.92
N GLY A 334 -19.95 3.23 -7.34
CA GLY A 334 -18.83 3.31 -8.32
C GLY A 334 -19.03 2.64 -9.70
N ILE A 335 -20.06 1.80 -9.88
CA ILE A 335 -20.08 0.84 -11.01
C ILE A 335 -20.99 1.27 -12.18
N VAL A 336 -21.88 2.25 -12.00
CA VAL A 336 -22.91 2.60 -13.01
C VAL A 336 -22.40 3.50 -14.15
N ILE A 337 -21.30 4.25 -13.95
CA ILE A 337 -20.81 5.23 -14.95
C ILE A 337 -19.99 4.56 -16.08
N GLY A 338 -19.31 3.45 -15.83
CA GLY A 338 -18.50 2.75 -16.85
C GLY A 338 -19.31 2.09 -17.97
N ALA A 339 -20.52 1.60 -17.68
CA ALA A 339 -21.35 0.87 -18.64
C ALA A 339 -22.00 1.77 -19.70
N ALA A 340 -22.32 3.04 -19.36
CA ALA A 340 -22.97 3.98 -20.27
C ALA A 340 -22.05 4.46 -21.42
N ALA A 341 -20.75 4.61 -21.15
CA ALA A 341 -19.78 5.08 -22.16
C ALA A 341 -19.56 4.06 -23.31
N MET A 342 -19.48 2.76 -22.97
CA MET A 342 -19.30 1.67 -23.95
C MET A 342 -20.48 1.54 -24.93
N LEU A 343 -21.72 1.82 -24.48
CA LEU A 343 -22.91 1.73 -25.32
C LEU A 343 -23.07 2.90 -26.30
N LEU A 344 -22.49 4.07 -26.01
CA LEU A 344 -22.53 5.24 -26.90
C LEU A 344 -21.47 5.20 -28.01
N LEU A 345 -20.31 4.57 -27.78
CA LEU A 345 -19.29 4.41 -28.84
C LEU A 345 -19.75 3.46 -29.96
N ARG A 346 -20.58 2.45 -29.65
CA ARG A 346 -21.05 1.45 -30.63
C ARG A 346 -22.10 1.94 -31.64
N ARG A 347 -22.54 3.19 -31.60
CA ARG A 347 -23.63 3.72 -32.47
C ARG A 347 -23.23 4.79 -33.49
N ARG A 348 -21.96 5.19 -33.60
CA ARG A 348 -21.52 6.11 -34.67
C ARG A 348 -21.14 5.34 -35.93
N LYS A 349 -22.00 5.39 -36.96
CA LYS A 349 -21.66 4.97 -38.33
C LYS A 349 -20.62 5.94 -38.93
N PRO A 350 -19.67 5.46 -39.77
CA PRO A 350 -18.74 6.34 -40.46
C PRO A 350 -19.45 7.16 -41.54
N VAL A 351 -19.06 8.42 -41.67
CA VAL A 351 -19.41 9.30 -42.80
C VAL A 351 -18.24 9.23 -43.80
N PRO A 352 -18.49 9.10 -45.12
CA PRO A 352 -17.41 8.97 -46.10
C PRO A 352 -16.60 10.26 -46.22
N VAL A 353 -15.28 10.10 -46.35
CA VAL A 353 -14.34 11.20 -46.62
C VAL A 353 -14.51 11.66 -48.07
N ARG A 354 -14.53 12.98 -48.28
CA ARG A 354 -14.55 13.59 -49.61
C ARG A 354 -13.15 14.08 -49.96
N GLU A 355 -12.58 13.54 -51.03
CA GLU A 355 -11.26 13.94 -51.54
C GLU A 355 -11.22 15.42 -51.99
N LYS A 356 -10.08 16.05 -51.72
CA LYS A 356 -9.47 17.14 -52.48
C LYS A 356 -7.95 17.09 -52.26
#